data_AF-A0A2T5VCB2-F1
#
_entry.id   AF-A0A2T5VCB2-F1
#
_cell.length_a   1.000
_cell.length_b   1.000
_cell.length_c   1.000
_cell.angle_alpha   90.00
_cell.angle_beta   90.00
_cell.angle_gamma   90.00
#
_symmetry.space_group_name_H-M   'P 1'
#
loop_
_entity.id
_entity.type
_entity.pdbx_description
1 polymer ?
#
loop_
_entity_poly.entity_id
_entity_poly.type
_entity_poly.pdbx_seq_one_letter_code
_entity_poly.pdbx_strand_id
1 'polypeptide(L)'
;MPVRSRSCIQMKLARYPQLSSRVGFAHAYRPLQDKELTFVLTRRWRQLGLNLDDADFTDTQAVATIVRITDGNFRLVHRLFVQIERILRINGLKTITDDVVEAARSVLVIGAT
;
A
#
# COMPACT_ATOMS: atom_id res chain seq x y z
N MET A 1 12.03 -21.76 19.20
CA MET A 1 12.05 -20.33 19.63
C MET A 1 11.77 -19.47 18.40
N PRO A 2 10.66 -18.72 18.32
CA PRO A 2 10.36 -17.97 17.11
C PRO A 2 11.27 -16.73 17.05
N VAL A 3 11.99 -16.60 15.95
CA VAL A 3 12.84 -15.45 15.65
C VAL A 3 11.93 -14.24 15.41
N ARG A 4 11.74 -13.39 16.43
CA ARG A 4 11.11 -12.07 16.23
C ARG A 4 12.07 -11.21 15.42
N SER A 5 11.81 -11.08 14.13
CA SER A 5 12.50 -10.12 13.25
C SER A 5 12.38 -8.72 13.86
N ARG A 6 13.50 -8.16 14.35
CA ARG A 6 13.54 -6.80 14.88
C ARG A 6 13.23 -5.83 13.75
N SER A 7 12.39 -4.83 14.00
CA SER A 7 12.13 -3.79 12.99
C SER A 7 13.42 -3.02 12.70
N CYS A 8 13.58 -2.49 11.48
CA CYS A 8 14.78 -1.73 11.09
C CYS A 8 15.10 -0.58 12.06
N ILE A 9 14.08 0.04 12.63
CA ILE A 9 14.22 1.08 13.67
C ILE A 9 14.72 0.51 14.99
N GLN A 10 14.24 -0.66 15.42
CA GLN A 10 14.77 -1.34 16.61
C GLN A 10 16.25 -1.71 16.47
N MET A 11 16.68 -2.16 15.29
CA MET A 11 18.11 -2.44 15.04
C MET A 11 18.97 -1.17 15.05
N LYS A 12 18.45 -0.06 14.50
CA LYS A 12 19.15 1.24 14.56
C LYS A 12 19.21 1.78 16.00
N LEU A 13 18.11 1.69 16.75
CA LEU A 13 18.06 2.09 18.17
C LEU A 13 18.99 1.25 19.04
N ALA A 14 19.08 -0.06 18.79
CA ALA A 14 20.00 -0.95 19.51
C ALA A 14 21.48 -0.58 19.31
N ARG A 15 21.81 0.16 18.24
CA ARG A 15 23.17 0.64 17.96
C ARG A 15 23.53 1.90 18.76
N TYR A 16 22.55 2.59 19.36
CA TYR A 16 22.75 3.83 20.12
C TYR A 16 22.11 3.74 21.52
N PRO A 17 22.84 3.18 22.51
CA PRO A 17 22.31 2.91 23.85
C PRO A 17 21.78 4.15 24.57
N GLN A 18 22.42 5.30 24.36
CA GLN A 18 22.02 6.58 24.96
C GLN A 18 20.63 7.02 24.45
N LEU A 19 20.33 6.75 23.18
CA LEU A 19 19.04 7.06 22.58
C LEU A 19 17.97 6.06 23.00
N SER A 20 18.27 4.75 23.00
CA SER A 20 17.31 3.72 23.40
C SER A 20 16.87 3.86 24.87
N SER A 21 17.74 4.38 25.75
CA SER A 21 17.39 4.65 27.15
C SER A 21 16.37 5.77 27.32
N ARG A 22 16.24 6.66 26.34
CA ARG A 22 15.33 7.83 26.35
C ARG A 22 14.02 7.59 25.61
N VAL A 23 13.91 6.49 24.87
CA VAL A 23 12.68 6.13 24.15
C VAL A 23 11.87 5.19 25.03
N GLY A 24 10.89 5.74 25.75
CA GLY A 24 9.99 4.95 26.60
C GLY A 24 8.99 4.08 25.84
N PHE A 25 8.81 4.31 24.54
CA PHE A 25 7.85 3.58 23.71
C PHE A 25 8.29 3.50 22.26
N ALA A 26 8.22 2.30 21.68
CA ALA A 26 8.42 2.08 20.25
C ALA A 26 7.28 1.19 19.72
N HIS A 27 6.48 1.73 18.82
CA HIS A 27 5.40 0.98 18.16
C HIS A 27 5.81 0.61 16.74
N ALA A 28 5.81 -0.69 16.45
CA ALA A 28 5.98 -1.16 15.09
C ALA A 28 4.61 -1.27 14.41
N TYR A 29 4.39 -0.46 13.38
CA TYR A 29 3.25 -0.63 12.50
C TYR A 29 3.40 -1.94 11.73
N ARG A 30 2.36 -2.76 11.76
CA ARG A 30 2.30 -4.02 11.00
C ARG A 30 1.76 -3.73 9.59
N PRO A 31 2.08 -4.58 8.60
CA PRO A 31 1.39 -4.56 7.32
C PRO A 31 -0.12 -4.72 7.53
N LEU A 32 -0.91 -4.16 6.61
CA LEU A 32 -2.36 -4.35 6.66
C LEU A 32 -2.70 -5.82 6.43
N GLN A 33 -3.64 -6.33 7.22
CA GLN A 33 -4.30 -7.58 6.93
C GLN A 33 -5.30 -7.42 5.78
N ASP A 34 -5.69 -8.51 5.14
CA ASP A 34 -6.57 -8.50 3.96
C ASP A 34 -7.84 -7.66 4.16
N LYS A 35 -8.52 -7.82 5.30
CA LYS A 35 -9.74 -7.06 5.63
C LYS A 35 -9.49 -5.55 5.77
N GLU A 36 -8.37 -5.18 6.39
CA GLU A 36 -7.98 -3.79 6.56
C GLU A 36 -7.60 -3.18 5.21
N LEU A 37 -6.94 -3.96 4.35
CA LEU A 37 -6.59 -3.56 3.01
C LEU A 37 -7.85 -3.32 2.18
N THR A 38 -8.80 -4.26 2.13
CA THR A 38 -10.08 -4.08 1.45
C THR A 38 -10.78 -2.80 1.90
N PHE A 39 -10.85 -2.55 3.21
CA PHE A 39 -11.44 -1.33 3.75
C PHE A 39 -10.77 -0.05 3.23
N VAL A 40 -9.43 -0.03 3.19
CA VAL A 40 -8.67 1.09 2.63
C VAL A 40 -8.94 1.25 1.13
N LEU A 41 -9.00 0.15 0.37
CA LEU A 41 -9.29 0.17 -1.06
C LEU A 41 -10.67 0.76 -1.33
N THR A 42 -11.72 0.27 -0.67
CA THR A 42 -13.09 0.80 -0.82
C THR A 42 -13.16 2.31 -0.56
N ARG A 43 -12.45 2.80 0.47
CA ARG A 43 -12.42 4.24 0.77
C ARG A 43 -11.67 5.04 -0.28
N ARG A 44 -10.57 4.50 -0.83
CA ARG A 44 -9.78 5.17 -1.88
C ARG A 44 -10.53 5.23 -3.20
N TRP A 45 -11.24 4.17 -3.58
CA TRP A 45 -12.13 4.18 -4.74
C TRP A 45 -13.18 5.30 -4.65
N ARG A 46 -13.85 5.41 -3.49
CA ARG A 46 -14.81 6.50 -3.25
C ARG A 46 -14.20 7.89 -3.34
N GLN A 47 -12.94 8.08 -2.92
CA GLN A 47 -12.24 9.37 -3.07
C GLN A 47 -12.01 9.75 -4.53
N LEU A 48 -11.90 8.78 -5.44
CA LEU A 48 -11.78 9.00 -6.87
C LEU A 48 -13.15 9.21 -7.56
N GLY A 49 -14.25 9.22 -6.79
CA GLY A 49 -15.60 9.29 -7.32
C GLY A 49 -16.07 7.97 -7.96
N LEU A 50 -15.36 6.87 -7.70
CA LEU A 50 -15.69 5.53 -8.19
C LEU A 50 -16.34 4.72 -7.06
N ASN A 51 -17.30 3.88 -7.43
CA ASN A 51 -17.82 2.87 -6.51
C ASN A 51 -17.14 1.55 -6.86
N LEU A 52 -16.58 0.90 -5.85
CA LEU A 52 -16.09 -0.46 -5.98
C LEU A 52 -17.32 -1.39 -6.00
N ASP A 53 -17.51 -2.10 -7.11
CA ASP A 53 -18.53 -3.15 -7.21
C ASP A 53 -17.87 -4.52 -7.14
N ASP A 54 -18.04 -5.22 -6.01
CA ASP A 54 -17.51 -6.58 -5.82
C ASP A 54 -18.17 -7.60 -6.78
N ALA A 55 -19.27 -7.23 -7.44
CA ALA A 55 -19.89 -8.04 -8.49
C ALA A 55 -19.28 -7.79 -9.88
N ASP A 56 -18.54 -6.70 -10.08
CA ASP A 56 -17.83 -6.43 -11.34
C ASP A 56 -16.51 -7.19 -11.36
N PHE A 57 -16.35 -8.03 -12.39
CA PHE A 57 -15.13 -8.79 -12.61
C PHE A 57 -13.91 -7.87 -12.79
N THR A 58 -14.09 -6.68 -13.35
CA THR A 58 -13.00 -5.72 -13.60
C THR A 58 -12.45 -5.16 -12.28
N ASP A 59 -13.35 -4.77 -11.37
CA ASP A 59 -12.99 -4.21 -10.07
C ASP A 59 -12.35 -5.27 -9.16
N THR A 60 -12.90 -6.49 -9.16
CA THR A 60 -12.34 -7.60 -8.37
C THR A 60 -10.94 -8.00 -8.85
N GLN A 61 -10.70 -8.04 -10.17
CA GLN A 61 -9.36 -8.26 -10.73
C GLN A 61 -8.39 -7.14 -10.33
N ALA A 62 -8.79 -5.87 -10.49
CA ALA A 62 -7.95 -4.74 -10.12
C ALA A 62 -7.58 -4.75 -8.63
N VAL A 63 -8.54 -5.07 -7.75
CA VAL A 63 -8.29 -5.23 -6.31
C VAL A 63 -7.30 -6.36 -6.05
N ALA A 64 -7.50 -7.55 -6.63
CA ALA A 64 -6.61 -8.69 -6.45
C ALA A 64 -5.17 -8.37 -6.88
N THR A 65 -5.01 -7.66 -8.01
CA THR A 65 -3.70 -7.23 -8.50
C THR A 65 -3.04 -6.23 -7.55
N ILE A 66 -3.78 -5.26 -7.00
CA ILE A 66 -3.24 -4.32 -6.00
C ILE A 66 -2.81 -5.06 -4.75
N VAL A 67 -3.61 -6.01 -4.25
CA VAL A 67 -3.23 -6.82 -3.07
C VAL A 67 -1.93 -7.57 -3.35
N ARG A 68 -1.82 -8.23 -4.50
CA ARG A 68 -0.62 -8.99 -4.91
C ARG A 68 0.62 -8.12 -5.04
N ILE A 69 0.50 -6.91 -5.60
CA ILE A 69 1.65 -5.99 -5.78
C ILE A 69 2.11 -5.40 -4.45
N THR A 70 1.17 -5.13 -3.55
CA THR A 70 1.45 -4.34 -2.35
C THR A 70 1.75 -5.16 -1.11
N ASP A 71 1.29 -6.40 -1.03
CA ASP A 71 1.52 -7.34 0.09
C ASP A 71 1.23 -6.70 1.46
N GLY A 72 0.16 -5.90 1.54
CA GLY A 72 -0.22 -5.18 2.77
C GLY A 72 0.66 -3.97 3.14
N ASN A 73 1.63 -3.58 2.29
CA ASN A 73 2.45 -2.38 2.51
C ASN A 73 1.65 -1.11 2.22
N PHE A 74 1.05 -0.52 3.26
CA PHE A 74 0.26 0.71 3.17
C PHE A 74 0.92 1.84 2.38
N ARG A 75 2.24 2.02 2.56
CA ARG A 75 2.98 3.10 1.89
C ARG A 75 3.09 2.84 0.39
N LEU A 76 3.18 1.58 -0.01
CA LEU A 76 3.17 1.19 -1.42
C LEU A 76 1.77 1.33 -2.00
N VAL A 77 0.74 0.87 -1.29
CA VAL A 77 -0.68 1.07 -1.65
C VAL A 77 -0.95 2.55 -1.91
N HIS A 78 -0.63 3.43 -0.95
CA HIS A 78 -0.91 4.85 -1.10
C HIS A 78 -0.20 5.47 -2.31
N ARG A 79 1.07 5.11 -2.54
CA ARG A 79 1.82 5.60 -3.71
C ARG A 79 1.23 5.09 -5.03
N LEU A 80 0.76 3.85 -5.06
CA LEU A 80 0.13 3.25 -6.24
C LEU A 80 -1.14 4.03 -6.62
N PHE A 81 -1.99 4.34 -5.64
CA PHE A 81 -3.18 5.14 -5.89
C PHE A 81 -2.90 6.54 -6.43
N VAL A 82 -1.83 7.20 -5.95
CA VAL A 82 -1.44 8.51 -6.50
C VAL A 82 -1.05 8.41 -7.98
N GLN A 83 -0.40 7.31 -8.38
CA GLN A 83 -0.09 7.07 -9.80
C GLN A 83 -1.34 6.70 -10.61
N ILE A 84 -2.23 5.86 -10.07
CA ILE A 84 -3.51 5.51 -10.70
C ILE A 84 -4.33 6.78 -10.94
N GLU A 85 -4.50 7.63 -9.94
CA GLU A 85 -5.23 8.91 -10.07
C GLU A 85 -4.64 9.79 -11.17
N ARG A 86 -3.30 9.88 -11.23
CA ARG A 86 -2.61 10.64 -12.27
C ARG A 86 -2.87 10.07 -13.66
N ILE A 87 -2.80 8.74 -13.84
CA ILE A 87 -3.05 8.07 -15.11
C ILE A 87 -4.50 8.24 -15.54
N LEU A 88 -5.46 8.06 -14.63
CA LEU A 88 -6.88 8.26 -14.90
C LEU A 88 -7.15 9.69 -15.37
N ARG A 89 -6.58 10.69 -14.69
CA ARG A 89 -6.77 12.10 -15.03
C ARG A 89 -6.16 12.48 -16.38
N ILE A 90 -4.96 12.00 -16.68
CA ILE A 90 -4.27 12.29 -17.96
C ILE A 90 -5.01 11.66 -19.13
N ASN A 91 -5.52 10.43 -18.97
CA ASN A 91 -6.17 9.68 -20.04
C ASN A 91 -7.69 9.87 -20.09
N GLY A 92 -8.28 10.61 -19.14
CA GLY A 92 -9.74 10.79 -19.05
C GLY A 92 -10.52 9.52 -18.71
N LEU A 93 -9.87 8.52 -18.12
CA LEU A 93 -10.48 7.25 -17.76
C LEU A 93 -11.30 7.37 -16.46
N LYS A 94 -12.41 6.62 -16.39
CA LYS A 94 -13.32 6.58 -15.23
C LYS A 94 -13.39 5.20 -14.56
N THR A 95 -12.52 4.28 -14.95
CA THR A 95 -12.52 2.91 -14.43
C THR A 95 -11.09 2.48 -14.16
N ILE A 96 -10.87 1.80 -13.04
CA ILE A 96 -9.57 1.24 -12.68
C ILE A 96 -9.55 -0.20 -13.21
N THR A 97 -8.91 -0.40 -14.34
CA THR A 97 -8.67 -1.74 -14.89
C THR A 97 -7.33 -2.28 -14.41
N ASP A 98 -7.12 -3.59 -14.56
CA ASP A 98 -5.85 -4.25 -14.29
C ASP A 98 -4.67 -3.56 -15.03
N ASP A 99 -4.88 -3.19 -16.30
CA ASP A 99 -3.90 -2.48 -17.11
C ASP A 99 -3.49 -1.13 -16.50
N VAL A 100 -4.45 -0.38 -15.94
CA VAL A 100 -4.16 0.90 -15.27
C VAL A 100 -3.33 0.67 -14.01
N VAL A 101 -3.60 -0.42 -13.27
CA VAL A 101 -2.85 -0.79 -12.06
C VAL A 101 -1.41 -1.18 -12.43
N GLU A 102 -1.21 -2.01 -13.45
CA GLU A 102 0.13 -2.41 -13.90
C GLU A 102 0.89 -1.24 -14.53
N ALA A 103 0.21 -0.35 -15.28
CA ALA A 103 0.81 0.90 -15.75
C ALA A 103 1.25 1.79 -14.58
N ALA A 104 0.40 1.98 -13.57
CA ALA A 104 0.74 2.74 -12.36
C ALA A 104 1.93 2.13 -11.62
N ARG A 105 2.01 0.80 -11.54
CA ARG A 105 3.13 0.06 -10.94
C ARG A 105 4.42 0.30 -11.72
N SER A 106 4.40 0.25 -13.05
CA SER A 106 5.60 0.45 -13.89
C SER A 106 6.17 1.87 -13.79
N VAL A 107 5.31 2.88 -13.62
CA VAL A 107 5.69 4.28 -13.39
C VAL A 107 6.19 4.50 -11.97
N LEU A 108 5.79 3.64 -11.04
CA LEU A 108 6.20 3.71 -9.66
C LEU A 108 7.70 3.44 -9.59
N VAL A 109 8.49 4.50 -9.43
CA VAL A 109 9.87 4.40 -8.97
C VAL A 109 9.81 3.88 -7.53
N ILE A 110 9.67 2.55 -7.39
CA ILE A 110 10.08 1.85 -6.20
C ILE A 110 11.57 2.12 -6.18
N GLY A 111 12.02 3.08 -5.36
CA GLY A 111 13.43 3.34 -5.18
C GLY A 111 14.09 2.01 -4.86
N ALA A 112 14.72 1.42 -5.87
CA ALA A 112 15.58 0.27 -5.72
C ALA A 112 16.76 0.81 -4.93
N THR A 113 16.72 0.59 -3.62
CA THR A 113 17.92 0.61 -2.80
C THR A 113 18.64 -0.70 -2.99
#